data_AF-A6G3I8-F1
#
_entry.id   AF-A6G3I8-F1
#
_cell.length_a   1.000
_cell.length_b   1.000
_cell.length_c   1.000
_cell.angle_alpha   90.00
_cell.angle_beta   90.00
_cell.angle_gamma   90.00
#
_symmetry.space_group_name_H-M   'P 1'
#
loop_
_entity.id
_entity.type
_entity.pdbx_description
1 polymer ?
#
loop_
_entity_poly.entity_id
_entity_poly.type
_entity_poly.pdbx_seq_one_letter_code
_entity_poly.pdbx_strand_id
1 'polypeptide(L)'
;MSESGVPSWVWWTLGASALGGLGLALVKSAPSPGYDILLRRTGELPDAVHTLAALQRYTESRGNSLTGLGKVELFPAWAKPRQAPRDQQVAEAKAAATAYDRNAEAYADSPHPRYMWVFGSGGAYGLLPANALAPWKGTQALMTGRVSPYDVFSPWKSTVFFLEYVRRLIARDDFRRLPDSAKTVLTVKRGMASPALMADIHEAKARSRTTRRNCERACEALGLAKSVLERRVPEEWPKYRGAALIP
;
A
#
# COMPACT_ATOMS: atom_id res chain seq x y z
N MET A 1 52.66 42.13 1.40
CA MET A 1 52.07 41.00 2.16
C MET A 1 50.57 41.16 2.09
N SER A 2 49.92 40.51 1.12
CA SER A 2 48.47 40.60 0.92
C SER A 2 47.80 39.40 1.60
N GLU A 3 46.95 39.67 2.59
CA GLU A 3 46.08 38.68 3.19
C GLU A 3 45.10 38.16 2.12
N SER A 4 45.13 36.84 1.91
CA SER A 4 44.25 36.12 1.00
C SER A 4 42.87 35.97 1.66
N GLY A 5 42.02 36.98 1.52
CA GLY A 5 40.62 36.91 1.92
C GLY A 5 39.85 35.92 1.05
N VAL A 6 39.30 34.87 1.67
CA VAL A 6 38.41 33.91 1.00
C VAL A 6 37.19 34.67 0.45
N PRO A 7 36.85 34.54 -0.84
CA PRO A 7 35.74 35.27 -1.44
C PRO A 7 34.39 34.97 -0.77
N SER A 8 33.58 36.00 -0.54
CA SER A 8 32.30 35.93 0.17
C SER A 8 31.27 34.98 -0.47
N TRP A 9 31.41 34.63 -1.76
CA TRP A 9 30.53 33.67 -2.43
C TRP A 9 30.72 32.22 -1.97
N VAL A 10 31.90 31.88 -1.42
CA VAL A 10 32.19 30.54 -0.88
C VAL A 10 31.28 30.22 0.32
N TRP A 11 30.95 31.24 1.12
CA TRP A 11 30.01 31.12 2.25
C TRP A 11 28.55 30.88 1.81
N TRP A 12 28.15 31.42 0.66
CA TRP A 12 26.81 31.19 0.09
C TRP A 12 26.66 29.78 -0.47
N THR A 13 27.71 29.22 -1.09
CA THR A 13 27.70 27.83 -1.57
C THR A 13 27.76 26.79 -0.45
N LEU A 14 28.46 27.08 0.67
CA LEU A 14 28.46 26.21 1.84
C LEU A 14 27.15 26.30 2.64
N GLY A 15 26.55 27.49 2.75
CA GLY A 15 25.24 27.68 3.37
C GLY A 15 24.10 26.99 2.61
N ALA A 16 24.10 27.08 1.27
CA ALA A 16 23.11 26.40 0.43
C ALA A 16 23.26 24.86 0.44
N SER A 17 24.50 24.36 0.51
CA SER A 17 24.78 22.92 0.61
C SER A 17 24.44 22.36 1.99
N ALA A 18 24.66 23.14 3.05
CA ALA A 18 24.29 22.76 4.41
C ALA A 18 22.76 22.76 4.59
N LEU A 19 22.02 23.74 4.04
CA LEU A 19 20.56 23.79 4.12
C LEU A 19 19.88 22.76 3.20
N GLY A 20 20.41 22.51 1.99
CA GLY A 20 19.94 21.46 1.10
C GLY A 20 20.25 20.05 1.63
N GLY A 21 21.42 19.86 2.24
CA GLY A 21 21.83 18.64 2.91
C GLY A 21 21.04 18.37 4.18
N LEU A 22 20.78 19.38 5.02
CA LEU A 22 19.89 19.25 6.18
C LEU A 22 18.44 19.02 5.75
N GLY A 23 17.95 19.64 4.68
CA GLY A 23 16.60 19.40 4.17
C GLY A 23 16.41 17.95 3.70
N LEU A 24 17.35 17.41 2.91
CA LEU A 24 17.31 16.01 2.48
C LEU A 24 17.56 15.02 3.64
N ALA A 25 18.43 15.36 4.59
CA ALA A 25 18.67 14.56 5.78
C ALA A 25 17.46 14.58 6.73
N LEU A 26 16.78 15.71 6.92
CA LEU A 26 15.58 15.83 7.74
C LEU A 26 14.39 15.12 7.10
N VAL A 27 14.25 15.11 5.77
CA VAL A 27 13.24 14.29 5.08
C VAL A 27 13.54 12.79 5.18
N LYS A 28 14.82 12.39 5.26
CA LYS A 28 15.23 11.00 5.52
C LYS A 28 15.17 10.59 7.00
N SER A 29 15.20 11.55 7.93
CA SER A 29 15.25 11.32 9.39
C SER A 29 13.94 11.61 10.11
N ALA A 30 13.00 12.32 9.46
CA ALA A 30 11.68 12.50 10.02
C ALA A 30 11.03 11.13 10.13
N PRO A 31 10.59 10.70 11.34
CA PRO A 31 9.75 9.53 11.45
C PRO A 31 8.60 9.71 10.48
N SER A 32 8.43 8.76 9.56
CA SER A 32 7.28 8.77 8.65
C SER A 32 6.02 8.99 9.50
N PRO A 33 5.10 9.89 9.09
CA PRO A 33 3.94 10.22 9.89
C PRO A 33 3.30 8.95 10.43
N GLY A 34 3.02 8.93 11.73
CA GLY A 34 2.32 7.82 12.37
C GLY A 34 1.09 7.47 11.54
N TYR A 35 0.84 6.19 11.36
CA TYR A 35 -0.15 5.74 10.39
C TYR A 35 -1.52 6.41 10.54
N ASP A 36 -1.95 6.58 11.79
CA ASP A 36 -3.22 7.20 12.10
C ASP A 36 -3.33 8.61 11.52
N ILE A 37 -2.21 9.33 11.40
CA ILE A 37 -2.14 10.63 10.72
C ILE A 37 -2.42 10.47 9.22
N LEU A 38 -1.83 9.47 8.56
CA LEU A 38 -2.09 9.18 7.14
C LEU A 38 -3.56 8.78 6.92
N LEU A 39 -4.15 7.95 7.79
CA LEU A 39 -5.57 7.61 7.71
C LEU A 39 -6.46 8.85 7.88
N ARG A 40 -6.25 9.63 8.95
CA ARG A 40 -7.02 10.84 9.23
C ARG A 40 -6.94 11.87 8.09
N ARG A 41 -5.79 11.96 7.42
CA ARG A 41 -5.61 12.84 6.26
C ARG A 41 -6.53 12.47 5.08
N THR A 42 -7.00 11.23 5.01
CA THR A 42 -7.97 10.79 3.98
C THR A 42 -9.43 11.13 4.32
N GLY A 43 -9.70 11.70 5.49
CA GLY A 43 -11.03 12.03 5.97
C GLY A 43 -11.43 11.20 7.18
N GLU A 44 -12.73 11.26 7.52
CA GLU A 44 -13.28 10.42 8.59
C GLU A 44 -13.58 9.02 8.04
N LEU A 45 -13.00 8.01 8.69
CA LEU A 45 -13.15 6.60 8.34
C LEU A 45 -13.84 5.85 9.48
N PRO A 46 -14.64 4.81 9.18
CA PRO A 46 -15.18 3.93 10.22
C PRO A 46 -14.07 3.23 11.02
N ASP A 47 -14.28 3.00 12.32
CA ASP A 47 -13.32 2.30 13.20
C ASP A 47 -12.91 0.91 12.68
N ALA A 48 -13.82 0.23 11.97
CA ALA A 48 -13.53 -1.05 11.33
C ALA A 48 -12.43 -0.92 10.25
N VAL A 49 -12.37 0.22 9.56
CA VAL A 49 -11.33 0.53 8.57
C VAL A 49 -9.99 0.79 9.25
N HIS A 50 -9.97 1.50 10.38
CA HIS A 50 -8.75 1.65 11.21
C HIS A 50 -8.21 0.30 11.69
N THR A 51 -9.11 -0.61 12.06
CA THR A 51 -8.74 -1.98 12.46
C THR A 51 -8.15 -2.75 11.27
N LEU A 52 -8.84 -2.76 10.13
CA LEU A 52 -8.40 -3.42 8.91
C LEU A 52 -7.00 -2.96 8.46
N ALA A 53 -6.82 -1.66 8.53
CA ALA A 53 -5.60 -0.93 8.24
C ALA A 53 -4.42 -1.37 9.13
N ALA A 54 -4.62 -1.46 10.44
CA ALA A 54 -3.62 -1.96 11.39
C ALA A 54 -3.26 -3.43 11.10
N LEU A 55 -4.27 -4.28 10.88
CA LEU A 55 -4.07 -5.69 10.57
C LEU A 55 -3.30 -5.89 9.26
N GLN A 56 -3.65 -5.15 8.20
CA GLN A 56 -2.96 -5.22 6.90
C GLN A 56 -1.48 -4.89 7.02
N ARG A 57 -1.13 -3.82 7.73
CA ARG A 57 0.26 -3.39 7.94
C ARG A 57 1.09 -4.43 8.65
N TYR A 58 0.51 -5.02 9.69
CA TYR A 58 1.19 -6.08 10.44
C TYR A 58 1.42 -7.32 9.56
N THR A 59 0.39 -7.76 8.82
CA THR A 59 0.49 -8.98 8.01
C THR A 59 1.48 -8.87 6.85
N GLU A 60 1.60 -7.70 6.23
CA GLU A 60 2.37 -7.54 4.99
C GLU A 60 3.81 -7.08 5.18
N SER A 61 4.06 -6.07 6.04
CA SER A 61 5.39 -5.43 6.11
C SER A 61 6.03 -5.30 7.48
N ARG A 62 5.33 -5.72 8.54
CA ARG A 62 5.71 -5.40 9.92
C ARG A 62 5.94 -3.89 10.12
N GLY A 63 5.27 -3.05 9.34
CA GLY A 63 5.32 -1.59 9.46
C GLY A 63 6.38 -0.85 8.62
N ASN A 64 7.22 -1.52 7.83
CA ASN A 64 8.18 -0.83 6.95
C ASN A 64 7.58 -0.56 5.56
N SER A 65 7.47 0.71 5.15
CA SER A 65 6.94 1.09 3.83
C SER A 65 7.89 0.81 2.67
N LEU A 66 9.17 0.56 2.93
CA LEU A 66 10.19 0.29 1.91
C LEU A 66 10.47 -1.21 1.72
N THR A 67 9.91 -2.07 2.56
CA THR A 67 10.08 -3.53 2.40
C THR A 67 9.22 -4.01 1.25
N GLY A 68 9.71 -4.89 0.37
CA GLY A 68 8.95 -5.49 -0.72
C GLY A 68 9.12 -7.01 -0.85
N LEU A 69 8.17 -7.72 -1.47
CA LEU A 69 8.26 -9.18 -1.69
C LEU A 69 8.25 -9.49 -3.18
N GLY A 70 9.24 -10.23 -3.66
CA GLY A 70 9.38 -10.55 -5.07
C GLY A 70 10.82 -10.83 -5.45
N LYS A 71 11.07 -10.92 -6.75
CA LYS A 71 12.42 -11.03 -7.32
C LYS A 71 13.20 -9.73 -7.10
N VAL A 72 14.40 -9.83 -6.50
CA VAL A 72 15.25 -8.68 -6.11
C VAL A 72 15.53 -7.75 -7.30
N GLU A 73 15.76 -8.32 -8.47
CA GLU A 73 16.05 -7.60 -9.72
C GLU A 73 14.91 -6.72 -10.24
N LEU A 74 13.70 -6.85 -9.69
CA LEU A 74 12.51 -6.07 -10.07
C LEU A 74 12.27 -4.86 -9.15
N PHE A 75 13.03 -4.75 -8.05
CA PHE A 75 12.89 -3.66 -7.10
C PHE A 75 13.78 -2.46 -7.48
N PRO A 76 13.32 -1.23 -7.21
CA PRO A 76 14.20 -0.07 -7.28
C PRO A 76 15.30 -0.19 -6.21
N ALA A 77 16.49 0.35 -6.50
CA ALA A 77 17.68 0.19 -5.64
C ALA A 77 17.52 0.72 -4.19
N TRP A 78 16.56 1.62 -3.96
CA TRP A 78 16.26 2.17 -2.63
C TRP A 78 15.24 1.35 -1.82
N ALA A 79 14.55 0.39 -2.45
CA ALA A 79 13.63 -0.52 -1.75
C ALA A 79 14.40 -1.67 -1.11
N LYS A 80 13.81 -2.28 -0.08
CA LYS A 80 14.39 -3.39 0.68
C LYS A 80 13.63 -4.69 0.38
N PRO A 81 14.19 -5.63 -0.39
CA PRO A 81 13.57 -6.94 -0.56
C PRO A 81 13.44 -7.68 0.78
N ARG A 82 12.30 -8.30 1.02
CA ARG A 82 12.03 -9.14 2.17
C ARG A 82 12.85 -10.43 2.03
N GLN A 83 13.49 -10.84 3.12
CA GLN A 83 14.19 -12.13 3.22
C GLN A 83 13.20 -13.29 3.35
N ALA A 84 12.33 -13.46 2.35
CA ALA A 84 11.43 -14.60 2.25
C ALA A 84 12.10 -15.76 1.49
N PRO A 85 11.67 -17.01 1.71
CA PRO A 85 12.06 -18.15 0.89
C PRO A 85 11.92 -17.86 -0.62
N ARG A 86 12.83 -18.40 -1.44
CA ARG A 86 12.92 -18.07 -2.88
C ARG A 86 11.65 -18.43 -3.65
N ASP A 87 11.02 -19.55 -3.31
CA ASP A 87 9.73 -19.98 -3.83
C ASP A 87 8.63 -18.93 -3.61
N GLN A 88 8.57 -18.32 -2.42
CA GLN A 88 7.62 -17.25 -2.12
C GLN A 88 7.89 -15.99 -2.93
N GLN A 89 9.17 -15.60 -3.07
CA GLN A 89 9.55 -14.46 -3.92
C GLN A 89 9.14 -14.67 -5.38
N VAL A 90 9.33 -15.89 -5.91
CA VAL A 90 8.96 -16.23 -7.28
C VAL A 90 7.44 -16.28 -7.44
N ALA A 91 6.72 -16.84 -6.48
CA ALA A 91 5.27 -16.88 -6.49
C ALA A 91 4.66 -15.46 -6.50
N GLU A 92 5.21 -14.55 -5.69
CA GLU A 92 4.75 -13.16 -5.63
C GLU A 92 5.02 -12.41 -6.95
N ALA A 93 6.23 -12.55 -7.50
CA ALA A 93 6.53 -11.96 -8.81
C ALA A 93 5.62 -12.52 -9.92
N LYS A 94 5.29 -13.82 -9.88
CA LYS A 94 4.33 -14.43 -10.83
C LYS A 94 2.91 -13.90 -10.65
N ALA A 95 2.49 -13.68 -9.40
CA ALA A 95 1.19 -13.07 -9.10
C ALA A 95 1.13 -11.62 -9.61
N ALA A 96 2.19 -10.85 -9.42
CA ALA A 96 2.33 -9.49 -9.96
C ALA A 96 2.28 -9.46 -11.49
N ALA A 97 2.99 -10.38 -12.16
CA ALA A 97 2.93 -10.55 -13.61
C ALA A 97 1.50 -10.82 -14.10
N THR A 98 0.84 -11.79 -13.46
CA THR A 98 -0.55 -12.14 -13.80
C THR A 98 -1.49 -10.95 -13.60
N ALA A 99 -1.30 -10.17 -12.54
CA ALA A 99 -2.08 -8.96 -12.28
C ALA A 99 -1.85 -7.89 -13.35
N TYR A 100 -0.61 -7.68 -13.79
CA TYR A 100 -0.31 -6.77 -14.90
C TYR A 100 -0.96 -7.26 -16.20
N ASP A 101 -0.77 -8.53 -16.56
CA ASP A 101 -1.25 -9.07 -17.83
C ASP A 101 -2.78 -8.96 -17.97
N ARG A 102 -3.53 -9.14 -16.87
CA ARG A 102 -4.99 -8.91 -16.82
C ARG A 102 -5.40 -7.45 -17.07
N ASN A 103 -4.50 -6.51 -16.81
CA ASN A 103 -4.74 -5.08 -16.91
C ASN A 103 -3.84 -4.43 -17.97
N ALA A 104 -3.20 -5.18 -18.87
CA ALA A 104 -2.16 -4.65 -19.75
C ALA A 104 -2.66 -3.49 -20.62
N GLU A 105 -3.88 -3.61 -21.17
CA GLU A 105 -4.56 -2.54 -21.91
C GLU A 105 -4.74 -1.26 -21.08
N ALA A 106 -5.01 -1.41 -19.77
CA ALA A 106 -5.15 -0.28 -18.84
C ALA A 106 -3.86 0.52 -18.65
N TYR A 107 -2.72 -0.14 -18.89
CA TYR A 107 -1.38 0.38 -18.68
C TYR A 107 -0.64 0.66 -19.99
N ALA A 108 -1.32 0.51 -21.14
CA ALA A 108 -0.71 0.68 -22.46
C ALA A 108 -0.08 2.06 -22.64
N ASP A 109 -0.73 3.10 -22.13
CA ASP A 109 -0.27 4.49 -22.21
C ASP A 109 0.68 4.90 -21.07
N SER A 110 1.02 3.97 -20.16
CA SER A 110 1.97 4.28 -19.09
C SER A 110 3.39 4.37 -19.64
N PRO A 111 4.20 5.36 -19.22
CA PRO A 111 5.61 5.41 -19.61
C PRO A 111 6.46 4.30 -18.95
N HIS A 112 5.86 3.51 -18.05
CA HIS A 112 6.55 2.47 -17.31
C HIS A 112 6.41 1.10 -17.98
N PRO A 113 7.52 0.50 -18.46
CA PRO A 113 7.49 -0.83 -19.06
C PRO A 113 7.04 -1.92 -18.08
N ARG A 114 6.50 -3.01 -18.62
CA ARG A 114 5.96 -4.16 -17.87
C ARG A 114 6.82 -4.61 -16.70
N TYR A 115 8.15 -4.73 -16.85
CA TYR A 115 9.00 -5.25 -15.77
C TYR A 115 8.94 -4.43 -14.48
N MET A 116 8.62 -3.13 -14.57
CA MET A 116 8.44 -2.24 -13.42
C MET A 116 7.14 -2.49 -12.65
N TRP A 117 6.25 -3.35 -13.15
CA TRP A 117 4.97 -3.67 -12.51
C TRP A 117 4.99 -5.02 -11.79
N VAL A 118 6.02 -5.82 -12.01
CA VAL A 118 6.05 -7.26 -11.70
C VAL A 118 6.72 -7.54 -10.35
N PHE A 119 6.42 -6.73 -9.33
CA PHE A 119 6.90 -6.96 -7.98
C PHE A 119 5.77 -6.82 -6.97
N GLY A 120 5.90 -7.44 -5.80
CA GLY A 120 5.01 -7.19 -4.68
C GLY A 120 5.55 -6.07 -3.82
N SER A 121 4.71 -5.08 -3.49
CA SER A 121 5.20 -3.94 -2.73
C SER A 121 5.67 -4.32 -1.36
N GLY A 122 5.21 -5.43 -0.78
CA GLY A 122 5.56 -5.98 0.55
C GLY A 122 5.61 -4.97 1.70
N GLY A 123 5.18 -3.73 1.46
CA GLY A 123 5.29 -2.56 2.31
C GLY A 123 4.04 -2.46 3.17
N ALA A 124 3.78 -1.28 3.75
CA ALA A 124 2.65 -1.05 4.65
C ALA A 124 1.30 -1.67 4.20
N TYR A 125 1.14 -1.99 2.91
CA TYR A 125 -0.08 -2.61 2.40
C TYR A 125 0.10 -3.87 1.55
N GLY A 126 1.32 -4.37 1.33
CA GLY A 126 1.55 -5.59 0.53
C GLY A 126 0.80 -5.60 -0.80
N LEU A 127 0.71 -4.44 -1.46
CA LEU A 127 -0.06 -4.28 -2.68
C LEU A 127 0.79 -4.64 -3.89
N LEU A 128 0.17 -5.33 -4.86
CA LEU A 128 0.74 -5.42 -6.20
C LEU A 128 0.52 -4.08 -6.91
N PRO A 129 1.54 -3.43 -7.51
CA PRO A 129 1.39 -2.17 -8.24
C PRO A 129 0.27 -2.21 -9.28
N ALA A 130 0.20 -3.30 -10.04
CA ALA A 130 -0.83 -3.52 -11.06
C ALA A 130 -2.26 -3.67 -10.51
N ASN A 131 -2.44 -3.87 -9.19
CA ASN A 131 -3.76 -3.82 -8.56
C ASN A 131 -3.98 -2.47 -7.85
N ALA A 132 -2.93 -1.94 -7.22
CA ALA A 132 -2.95 -0.69 -6.46
C ALA A 132 -3.32 0.52 -7.33
N LEU A 133 -2.82 0.55 -8.57
CA LEU A 133 -3.02 1.67 -9.49
C LEU A 133 -4.22 1.50 -10.42
N ALA A 134 -4.96 0.41 -10.31
CA ALA A 134 -6.16 0.18 -11.12
C ALA A 134 -7.22 1.30 -11.02
N PRO A 135 -7.38 2.06 -9.91
CA PRO A 135 -8.26 3.24 -9.89
C PRO A 135 -7.81 4.40 -10.81
N TRP A 136 -6.52 4.47 -11.17
CA TRP A 136 -5.96 5.50 -12.06
C TRP A 136 -5.86 5.03 -13.51
N LYS A 137 -6.45 3.88 -13.86
CA LYS A 137 -6.57 3.40 -15.24
C LYS A 137 -7.17 4.49 -16.13
N GLY A 138 -6.51 4.75 -17.27
CA GLY A 138 -6.99 5.71 -18.27
C GLY A 138 -6.98 7.18 -17.80
N THR A 139 -6.31 7.49 -16.68
CA THR A 139 -6.18 8.88 -16.21
C THR A 139 -4.91 9.54 -16.75
N GLN A 140 -4.94 10.86 -16.93
CA GLN A 140 -3.75 11.63 -17.32
C GLN A 140 -2.60 11.45 -16.32
N ALA A 141 -2.89 11.25 -15.04
CA ALA A 141 -1.88 11.04 -14.01
C ALA A 141 -1.06 9.76 -14.25
N LEU A 142 -1.69 8.69 -14.74
CA LEU A 142 -1.02 7.46 -15.11
C LEU A 142 -0.26 7.60 -16.45
N MET A 143 -0.87 8.24 -17.45
CA MET A 143 -0.27 8.47 -18.78
C MET A 143 0.99 9.36 -18.71
N THR A 144 0.99 10.36 -17.83
CA THR A 144 2.12 11.28 -17.65
C THR A 144 3.16 10.77 -16.63
N GLY A 145 2.96 9.59 -16.03
CA GLY A 145 3.85 9.03 -15.02
C GLY A 145 3.84 9.75 -13.66
N ARG A 146 2.87 10.66 -13.41
CA ARG A 146 2.66 11.25 -12.07
C ARG A 146 2.29 10.18 -11.03
N VAL A 147 1.61 9.14 -11.50
CA VAL A 147 1.36 7.91 -10.76
C VAL A 147 2.19 6.78 -11.37
N SER A 148 3.04 6.17 -10.55
CA SER A 148 4.04 5.17 -10.97
C SER A 148 3.92 3.87 -10.19
N PRO A 149 4.40 2.73 -10.71
CA PRO A 149 4.39 1.45 -10.01
C PRO A 149 5.02 1.50 -8.62
N TYR A 150 6.00 2.40 -8.41
CA TYR A 150 6.73 2.53 -7.16
C TYR A 150 6.00 3.36 -6.09
N ASP A 151 4.89 3.99 -6.44
CA ASP A 151 4.08 4.76 -5.48
C ASP A 151 3.53 3.89 -4.34
N VAL A 152 3.49 2.56 -4.54
CA VAL A 152 3.15 1.59 -3.49
C VAL A 152 4.13 1.58 -2.31
N PHE A 153 5.33 2.15 -2.47
CA PHE A 153 6.31 2.33 -1.38
C PHE A 153 6.21 3.71 -0.70
N SER A 154 5.46 4.65 -1.28
CA SER A 154 5.14 5.91 -0.61
C SER A 154 4.12 5.65 0.50
N PRO A 155 4.41 5.96 1.79
CA PRO A 155 3.46 5.74 2.88
C PRO A 155 2.09 6.38 2.62
N TRP A 156 2.10 7.60 2.07
CA TRP A 156 0.87 8.33 1.75
C TRP A 156 0.11 7.69 0.59
N LYS A 157 0.74 7.55 -0.59
CA LYS A 157 0.06 7.02 -1.77
C LYS A 157 -0.41 5.58 -1.56
N SER A 158 0.40 4.76 -0.88
CA SER A 158 0.02 3.39 -0.52
C SER A 158 -1.16 3.33 0.46
N THR A 159 -1.30 4.30 1.37
CA THR A 159 -2.49 4.44 2.23
C THR A 159 -3.73 4.72 1.38
N VAL A 160 -3.63 5.65 0.43
CA VAL A 160 -4.73 5.97 -0.49
C VAL A 160 -5.08 4.74 -1.35
N PHE A 161 -4.09 4.02 -1.89
CA PHE A 161 -4.31 2.81 -2.68
C PHE A 161 -5.00 1.70 -1.90
N PHE A 162 -4.59 1.50 -0.64
CA PHE A 162 -5.24 0.55 0.25
C PHE A 162 -6.71 0.90 0.47
N LEU A 163 -7.00 2.16 0.81
CA LEU A 163 -8.38 2.59 1.05
C LEU A 163 -9.24 2.53 -0.20
N GLU A 164 -8.72 2.91 -1.37
CA GLU A 164 -9.43 2.76 -2.64
C GLU A 164 -9.67 1.29 -2.99
N TYR A 165 -8.70 0.41 -2.73
CA TYR A 165 -8.88 -1.01 -2.96
C TYR A 165 -9.97 -1.59 -2.05
N VAL A 166 -9.97 -1.23 -0.76
CA VAL A 166 -11.02 -1.63 0.18
C VAL A 166 -12.38 -1.09 -0.22
N ARG A 167 -12.48 0.18 -0.60
CA ARG A 167 -13.72 0.80 -1.06
C ARG A 167 -14.27 0.08 -2.29
N ARG A 168 -13.41 -0.28 -3.24
CA ARG A 168 -13.78 -1.08 -4.41
C ARG A 168 -14.26 -2.47 -4.03
N LEU A 169 -13.63 -3.15 -3.06
CA LEU A 169 -14.10 -4.45 -2.56
C LEU A 169 -15.51 -4.34 -1.96
N ILE A 170 -15.75 -3.31 -1.15
CA ILE A 170 -17.05 -3.04 -0.52
C ILE A 170 -18.13 -2.71 -1.56
N ALA A 171 -17.76 -2.00 -2.63
CA ALA A 171 -18.67 -1.64 -3.71
C ALA A 171 -19.03 -2.83 -4.63
N ARG A 172 -18.34 -3.97 -4.53
CA ARG A 172 -18.66 -5.15 -5.35
C ARG A 172 -19.98 -5.78 -4.94
N ASP A 173 -20.75 -6.23 -5.92
CA ASP A 173 -21.97 -7.01 -5.73
C ASP A 173 -21.79 -8.18 -4.76
N ASP A 174 -20.66 -8.89 -4.86
CA ASP A 174 -20.30 -10.01 -3.99
C ASP A 174 -20.29 -9.62 -2.50
N PHE A 175 -19.93 -8.38 -2.17
CA PHE A 175 -19.92 -7.88 -0.80
C PHE A 175 -21.28 -7.30 -0.41
N ARG A 176 -21.89 -6.51 -1.30
CA ARG A 176 -23.17 -5.83 -1.02
C ARG A 176 -24.33 -6.80 -0.78
N ARG A 177 -24.31 -7.96 -1.46
CA ARG A 177 -25.33 -9.02 -1.33
C ARG A 177 -25.15 -9.90 -0.09
N LEU A 178 -24.07 -9.74 0.67
CA LEU A 178 -23.87 -10.50 1.91
C LEU A 178 -24.92 -10.08 2.96
N PRO A 179 -25.29 -10.99 3.87
CA PRO A 179 -26.01 -10.57 5.07
C PRO A 179 -25.14 -9.62 5.90
N ASP A 180 -25.77 -8.69 6.62
CA ASP A 180 -25.07 -7.67 7.39
C ASP A 180 -24.11 -8.23 8.45
N SER A 181 -24.42 -9.41 8.99
CA SER A 181 -23.55 -10.15 9.91
C SER A 181 -22.26 -10.66 9.26
N ALA A 182 -22.21 -10.77 7.94
CA ALA A 182 -21.04 -11.23 7.18
C ALA A 182 -20.24 -10.08 6.54
N LYS A 183 -20.72 -8.82 6.62
CA LYS A 183 -20.00 -7.63 6.13
C LYS A 183 -18.94 -7.17 7.14
N THR A 184 -17.96 -8.02 7.43
CA THR A 184 -17.00 -7.82 8.53
C THR A 184 -15.59 -7.47 8.06
N VAL A 185 -14.73 -7.05 9.01
CA VAL A 185 -13.29 -6.82 8.78
C VAL A 185 -12.64 -8.05 8.15
N LEU A 186 -12.95 -9.25 8.63
CA LEU A 186 -12.40 -10.49 8.08
C LEU A 186 -12.84 -10.75 6.64
N THR A 187 -14.09 -10.47 6.31
CA THR A 187 -14.59 -10.60 4.93
C THR A 187 -13.83 -9.69 3.97
N VAL A 188 -13.58 -8.45 4.38
CA VAL A 188 -12.75 -7.53 3.58
C VAL A 188 -11.31 -8.05 3.46
N LYS A 189 -10.70 -8.54 4.55
CA LYS A 189 -9.35 -9.17 4.51
C LYS A 189 -9.30 -10.36 3.54
N ARG A 190 -10.34 -11.18 3.48
CA ARG A 190 -10.46 -12.27 2.50
C ARG A 190 -10.52 -11.72 1.09
N GLY A 191 -11.34 -10.70 0.85
CA GLY A 191 -11.42 -9.99 -0.43
C GLY A 191 -10.09 -9.41 -0.89
N MET A 192 -9.29 -8.89 0.04
CA MET A 192 -7.95 -8.38 -0.27
C MET A 192 -7.01 -9.48 -0.76
N ALA A 193 -7.07 -10.68 -0.16
CA ALA A 193 -6.31 -11.83 -0.64
C ALA A 193 -6.83 -12.33 -2.00
N SER A 194 -8.15 -12.36 -2.19
CA SER A 194 -8.80 -12.59 -3.47
C SER A 194 -10.28 -12.19 -3.39
N PRO A 195 -10.80 -11.38 -4.33
CA PRO A 195 -12.20 -10.95 -4.29
C PRO A 195 -13.22 -12.10 -4.20
N ALA A 196 -12.92 -13.24 -4.83
CA ALA A 196 -13.77 -14.43 -4.83
C ALA A 196 -13.86 -15.17 -3.47
N LEU A 197 -13.16 -14.70 -2.44
CA LEU A 197 -13.23 -15.22 -1.08
C LEU A 197 -14.17 -14.43 -0.17
N MET A 198 -14.69 -13.27 -0.60
CA MET A 198 -15.62 -12.48 0.22
C MET A 198 -16.92 -13.24 0.51
N ALA A 199 -17.41 -14.01 -0.47
CA ALA A 199 -18.59 -14.85 -0.32
C ALA A 199 -18.33 -16.18 0.42
N ASP A 200 -17.06 -16.50 0.73
CA ASP A 200 -16.69 -17.75 1.44
C ASP A 200 -16.83 -17.58 2.97
N ILE A 201 -18.05 -17.27 3.41
CA ILE A 201 -18.37 -16.95 4.81
C ILE A 201 -18.10 -18.13 5.74
N HIS A 202 -18.32 -19.35 5.25
CA HIS A 202 -18.13 -20.61 5.98
C HIS A 202 -16.70 -21.18 5.86
N GLU A 203 -15.79 -20.45 5.22
CA GLU A 203 -14.38 -20.84 5.08
C GLU A 203 -14.16 -22.21 4.45
N ALA A 204 -14.96 -22.55 3.44
CA ALA A 204 -14.82 -23.80 2.69
C ALA A 204 -13.45 -23.87 2.00
N LYS A 205 -12.92 -22.73 1.54
CA LYS A 205 -11.62 -22.66 0.86
C LYS A 205 -10.48 -22.57 1.87
N ALA A 206 -9.42 -23.36 1.64
CA ALA A 206 -8.21 -23.34 2.46
C ALA A 206 -7.58 -21.94 2.59
N ARG A 207 -7.64 -21.14 1.52
CA ARG A 207 -7.12 -19.77 1.52
C ARG A 207 -7.86 -18.85 2.49
N SER A 208 -9.18 -19.00 2.64
CA SER A 208 -9.97 -18.23 3.61
C SER A 208 -9.55 -18.54 5.05
N ARG A 209 -9.38 -19.84 5.37
CA ARG A 209 -8.87 -20.29 6.68
C ARG A 209 -7.47 -19.76 6.97
N THR A 210 -6.59 -19.74 5.97
CA THR A 210 -5.25 -19.15 6.10
C THR A 210 -5.33 -17.64 6.37
N THR A 211 -6.21 -16.91 5.67
CA THR A 211 -6.41 -15.48 5.92
C THR A 211 -6.89 -15.23 7.36
N ARG A 212 -7.85 -16.01 7.88
CA ARG A 212 -8.30 -15.90 9.29
C ARG A 212 -7.13 -16.09 10.25
N ARG A 213 -6.39 -17.21 10.14
CA ARG A 213 -5.25 -17.48 11.03
C ARG A 213 -4.20 -16.37 11.01
N ASN A 214 -3.91 -15.81 9.84
CA ASN A 214 -2.97 -14.69 9.72
C ASN A 214 -3.51 -13.42 10.41
N CYS A 215 -4.81 -13.16 10.31
CA CYS A 215 -5.44 -12.04 10.99
C CYS A 215 -5.48 -12.24 12.51
N GLU A 216 -5.77 -13.44 13.01
CA GLU A 216 -5.77 -13.75 14.44
C GLU A 216 -4.38 -13.57 15.05
N ARG A 217 -3.33 -14.05 14.36
CA ARG A 217 -1.93 -13.80 14.76
C ARG A 217 -1.59 -12.31 14.78
N ALA A 218 -2.12 -11.56 13.82
CA ALA A 218 -1.95 -10.11 13.79
C ALA A 218 -2.69 -9.42 14.95
N CYS A 219 -3.90 -9.86 15.29
CA CYS A 219 -4.63 -9.38 16.47
C CYS A 219 -3.80 -9.61 17.74
N GLU A 220 -3.31 -10.83 17.96
CA GLU A 220 -2.48 -11.18 19.12
C GLU A 220 -1.25 -10.29 19.23
N ALA A 221 -0.51 -10.11 18.13
CA ALA A 221 0.70 -9.28 18.11
C ALA A 221 0.44 -7.78 18.29
N LEU A 222 -0.76 -7.31 17.95
CA LEU A 222 -1.17 -5.92 18.13
C LEU A 222 -1.93 -5.68 19.44
N GLY A 223 -2.10 -6.72 20.28
CA GLY A 223 -2.89 -6.61 21.52
C GLY A 223 -4.38 -6.38 21.29
N LEU A 224 -4.92 -6.77 20.13
CA LEU A 224 -6.32 -6.62 19.77
C LEU A 224 -7.11 -7.89 20.10
N ALA A 225 -8.35 -7.73 20.57
CA ALA A 225 -9.27 -8.85 20.73
C ALA A 225 -9.62 -9.46 19.37
N LYS A 226 -9.71 -10.80 19.26
CA LYS A 226 -10.07 -11.48 18.00
C LYS A 226 -11.46 -11.09 17.49
N SER A 227 -12.37 -10.67 18.37
CA SER A 227 -13.71 -10.20 18.03
C SER A 227 -13.73 -8.98 17.10
N VAL A 228 -12.62 -8.22 17.00
CA VAL A 228 -12.51 -7.11 16.05
C VAL A 228 -12.59 -7.58 14.59
N LEU A 229 -12.30 -8.85 14.31
CA LEU A 229 -12.43 -9.46 12.99
C LEU A 229 -13.89 -9.56 12.52
N GLU A 230 -14.81 -9.69 13.47
CA GLU A 230 -16.25 -9.79 13.21
C GLU A 230 -16.94 -8.41 13.26
N ARG A 231 -16.17 -7.33 13.47
CA ARG A 231 -16.71 -5.96 13.43
C ARG A 231 -17.24 -5.63 12.04
N ARG A 232 -18.47 -5.12 11.98
CA ARG A 232 -19.12 -4.70 10.73
C ARG A 232 -18.38 -3.54 10.07
N VAL A 233 -18.20 -3.65 8.76
CA VAL A 233 -17.68 -2.58 7.89
C VAL A 233 -18.88 -1.98 7.14
N PRO A 234 -19.17 -0.67 7.31
CA PRO A 234 -20.28 -0.04 6.61
C PRO A 234 -19.96 0.13 5.12
N GLU A 235 -21.01 0.14 4.29
CA GLU A 235 -20.90 0.29 2.83
C GLU A 235 -20.61 1.74 2.40
N GLU A 236 -21.01 2.72 3.20
CA GLU A 236 -20.90 4.14 2.87
C GLU A 236 -19.90 4.87 3.76
N TRP A 237 -18.93 5.56 3.13
CA TRP A 237 -17.90 6.35 3.80
C TRP A 237 -17.97 7.81 3.32
N PRO A 238 -19.00 8.58 3.72
CA PRO A 238 -19.36 9.84 3.08
C PRO A 238 -18.31 10.96 3.24
N LYS A 239 -17.41 10.83 4.21
CA LYS A 239 -16.35 11.83 4.50
C LYS A 239 -14.97 11.43 3.98
N TYR A 240 -14.87 10.32 3.25
CA TYR A 240 -13.63 9.89 2.63
C TYR A 240 -13.31 10.76 1.41
N ARG A 241 -12.18 11.46 1.45
CA ARG A 241 -11.71 12.38 0.40
C ARG A 241 -10.89 11.70 -0.69
N GLY A 242 -10.46 10.45 -0.46
CA GLY A 242 -9.96 9.49 -1.46
C GLY A 242 -8.92 9.96 -2.48
N ALA A 243 -8.97 9.32 -3.66
CA ALA A 243 -8.06 9.48 -4.80
C ALA A 243 -7.96 10.91 -5.36
N ALA A 244 -8.90 11.80 -5.04
CA ALA A 244 -8.81 13.23 -5.37
C ALA A 244 -7.63 13.95 -4.68
N LEU A 245 -6.97 13.28 -3.73
CA LEU A 245 -5.82 13.80 -2.99
C LEU A 245 -4.44 13.40 -3.56
N ILE A 246 -4.39 12.62 -4.66
CA ILE A 246 -3.14 12.37 -5.38
C ILE A 246 -3.12 13.33 -6.59
N PRO A 247 -2.30 14.39 -6.57
CA PRO A 247 -2.20 15.37 -7.65
C PRO A 247 -1.60 14.80 -8.95
#